data_AF-A0A0G2DV23-F1
#
_entry.id   AF-A0A0G2DV23-F1
#
_cell.length_a   1.000
_cell.length_b   1.000
_cell.length_c   1.000
_cell.angle_alpha   90.00
_cell.angle_beta   90.00
_cell.angle_gamma   90.00
#
_symmetry.space_group_name_H-M   'P 1'
#
loop_
_entity.id
_entity.type
_entity.pdbx_description
1 polymer ?
#
loop_
_entity_poly.entity_id
_entity_poly.type
_entity_poly.pdbx_seq_one_letter_code
_entity_poly.pdbx_strand_id
1 'polypeptide(L)'
;MTTILAGASNDRKVAFVSGSVDFLDSQEKAVEALRLVCRDVTHAYFASYIHDDDLAKLPEKNVPLFKNFMDVVDQHYGVHLGPTAQSVSEDIPRYADDNGLNFYYQQEDHLLAAQQQRRHHENQWSYNIIRPFGIIGFHPTANGMSMAITLAVYLLISLESSPPPSSSGQTTPNVPPFPGSQAVLDFPDDVSFAPSLADLTVWASTHDRARDEAFNHASGDPVVWRYFWPRLAARWLIGDGETRNSPQTEVLTLRTSVSEWARDKRPVWDRVVRRK
;
A
#
# COMPACT_ATOMS: atom_id res chain seq x y z
N MET A 1 1.40 5.62 -15.58
CA MET A 1 1.01 7.04 -15.72
C MET A 1 1.25 7.67 -14.36
N THR A 2 2.41 8.28 -14.18
CA THR A 2 2.83 8.88 -12.92
C THR A 2 1.93 10.06 -12.62
N THR A 3 1.13 9.98 -11.57
CA THR A 3 0.15 11.01 -11.25
C THR A 3 0.31 11.40 -9.78
N ILE A 4 1.02 12.49 -9.55
CA ILE A 4 1.02 13.19 -8.27
C ILE A 4 -0.36 13.82 -8.13
N LEU A 5 -1.28 13.10 -7.47
CA LEU A 5 -2.63 13.52 -7.11
C LEU A 5 -3.37 14.35 -8.20
N ALA A 6 -3.81 13.70 -9.28
CA ALA A 6 -4.87 14.28 -10.13
C ALA A 6 -6.22 14.10 -9.43
N GLY A 7 -6.43 14.86 -8.36
CA GLY A 7 -7.70 15.00 -7.68
C GLY A 7 -8.14 16.46 -7.75
N ALA A 8 -9.31 16.71 -8.35
CA ALA A 8 -9.98 18.00 -8.19
C ALA A 8 -10.56 18.11 -6.77
N SER A 9 -9.69 18.32 -5.76
CA SER A 9 -10.14 18.71 -4.42
C SER A 9 -10.40 20.21 -4.40
N ASN A 10 -11.57 20.59 -3.88
CA ASN A 10 -11.95 21.99 -3.67
C ASN A 10 -11.41 22.53 -2.33
N ASP A 11 -10.51 21.80 -1.66
CA ASP A 11 -9.90 22.21 -0.39
C ASP A 11 -8.83 23.28 -0.64
N ARG A 12 -9.07 24.48 -0.10
CA ARG A 12 -8.18 25.64 -0.17
C ARG A 12 -6.81 25.43 0.52
N LYS A 13 -6.62 24.32 1.25
CA LYS A 13 -5.37 23.98 1.93
C LYS A 13 -4.38 23.19 1.06
N VAL A 14 -4.80 22.65 -0.09
CA VAL A 14 -3.95 21.82 -0.96
C VAL A 14 -3.82 22.48 -2.33
N ALA A 15 -2.61 22.88 -2.69
CA ALA A 15 -2.29 23.36 -4.02
C ALA A 15 -1.81 22.19 -4.90
N PHE A 16 -2.58 21.84 -5.92
CA PHE A 16 -2.13 20.91 -6.95
C PHE A 16 -1.22 21.63 -7.95
N VAL A 17 -0.06 21.04 -8.25
CA VAL A 17 0.82 21.56 -9.30
C VAL A 17 0.09 21.42 -10.65
N SER A 18 -0.15 22.54 -11.33
CA SER A 18 -0.87 22.57 -12.60
C SER A 18 0.00 22.02 -13.72
N GLY A 19 -0.43 20.89 -14.30
CA GLY A 19 0.40 20.08 -15.18
C GLY A 19 1.11 18.98 -14.37
N SER A 20 0.87 17.72 -14.74
CA SER A 20 1.47 16.57 -14.07
C SER A 20 2.99 16.61 -14.22
N VAL A 21 3.71 16.75 -13.10
CA VAL A 21 5.16 16.56 -13.08
C VAL A 21 5.41 15.06 -13.20
N ASP A 22 6.08 14.62 -14.27
CA ASP A 22 6.56 13.24 -14.38
C ASP A 22 8.02 13.20 -13.95
N PHE A 23 8.29 12.53 -12.83
CA PHE A 23 9.66 12.35 -12.33
C PHE A 23 10.44 11.27 -13.09
N LEU A 24 9.89 10.68 -14.15
CA LEU A 24 10.66 9.97 -15.17
C LEU A 24 11.21 10.87 -16.28
N ASP A 25 10.75 12.12 -16.36
CA ASP A 25 11.24 13.10 -17.32
C ASP A 25 12.58 13.72 -16.85
N SER A 26 13.19 14.62 -17.62
CA SER A 26 14.49 15.19 -17.25
C SER A 26 14.43 16.07 -15.98
N GLN A 27 15.54 16.12 -15.24
CA GLN A 27 15.63 16.90 -13.98
C GLN A 27 15.30 18.38 -14.21
N GLU A 28 15.69 18.95 -15.36
CA GLU A 28 15.42 20.34 -15.72
C GLU A 28 13.92 20.62 -15.81
N LYS A 29 13.14 19.72 -16.42
CA LYS A 29 11.68 19.83 -16.51
C LYS A 29 11.01 19.73 -15.14
N ALA A 30 11.46 18.78 -14.31
CA ALA A 30 10.96 18.63 -12.95
C ALA A 30 11.23 19.89 -12.11
N VAL A 31 12.45 20.43 -12.19
CA VAL A 31 12.81 21.70 -11.54
C VAL A 31 11.99 22.87 -12.08
N GLU A 32 11.82 22.99 -13.40
CA GLU A 32 11.02 24.06 -14.01
C GLU A 32 9.57 24.06 -13.51
N ALA A 33 8.92 22.89 -13.51
CA ALA A 33 7.53 22.74 -13.06
C ALA A 33 7.35 22.99 -11.56
N LEU A 34 8.33 22.59 -10.73
CA LEU A 34 8.28 22.78 -9.27
C LEU A 34 8.74 24.16 -8.79
N ARG A 35 9.50 24.92 -9.60
CA ARG A 35 10.20 26.15 -9.18
C ARG A 35 9.33 27.20 -8.51
N LEU A 36 8.08 27.34 -8.97
CA LEU A 36 7.13 28.34 -8.43
C LEU A 36 6.36 27.87 -7.21
N VAL A 37 6.28 26.55 -6.98
CA VAL A 37 5.47 25.95 -5.90
C VAL A 37 6.35 25.53 -4.71
N CYS A 38 7.56 25.05 -4.97
CA CYS A 38 8.44 24.48 -3.95
C CYS A 38 9.37 25.49 -3.25
N ARG A 39 9.22 26.80 -3.50
CA ARG A 39 10.14 27.82 -2.96
C ARG A 39 10.17 27.85 -1.42
N ASP A 40 9.00 27.75 -0.80
CA ASP A 40 8.80 27.89 0.65
C ASP A 40 8.49 26.54 1.31
N VAL A 41 8.79 25.42 0.62
CA VAL A 41 8.58 24.07 1.13
C VAL A 41 9.61 23.72 2.19
N THR A 42 9.13 23.29 3.35
CA THR A 42 9.94 22.89 4.51
C THR A 42 10.05 21.37 4.69
N HIS A 43 9.08 20.61 4.16
CA HIS A 43 9.01 19.16 4.24
C HIS A 43 8.51 18.61 2.90
N ALA A 44 9.18 17.58 2.38
CA ALA A 44 8.66 16.76 1.30
C ALA A 44 8.01 15.49 1.87
N TYR A 45 7.19 14.82 1.07
CA TYR A 45 6.61 13.52 1.40
C TYR A 45 6.49 12.70 0.11
N PHE A 46 7.36 11.70 -0.09
CA PHE A 46 7.24 10.77 -1.21
C PHE A 46 6.39 9.56 -0.82
N ALA A 47 5.28 9.38 -1.52
CA ALA A 47 4.41 8.22 -1.40
C ALA A 47 4.01 7.73 -2.80
N SER A 48 5.01 7.52 -3.67
CA SER A 48 4.81 7.19 -5.08
C SER A 48 5.71 6.05 -5.54
N TYR A 49 5.14 5.16 -6.34
CA TYR A 49 5.78 3.97 -6.87
C TYR A 49 5.16 3.64 -8.23
N ILE A 50 5.97 3.13 -9.15
CA ILE A 50 5.55 2.60 -10.44
C ILE A 50 5.65 1.09 -10.37
N HIS A 51 4.48 0.45 -10.45
CA HIS A 51 4.36 -1.00 -10.50
C HIS A 51 4.85 -1.59 -11.82
N ASP A 52 5.53 -2.73 -11.72
CA ASP A 52 5.75 -3.72 -12.77
C ASP A 52 5.61 -5.11 -12.13
N ASP A 53 5.13 -6.08 -12.88
CA ASP A 53 5.05 -7.47 -12.42
C ASP A 53 6.42 -8.16 -12.47
N ASP A 54 7.38 -7.59 -13.22
CA ASP A 54 8.78 -8.00 -13.27
C ASP A 54 9.63 -7.21 -12.26
N LEU A 55 10.00 -7.88 -11.16
CA LEU A 55 10.80 -7.31 -10.08
C LEU A 55 12.12 -6.68 -10.57
N ALA A 56 12.74 -7.23 -11.61
CA ALA A 56 14.01 -6.72 -12.15
C ALA A 56 13.87 -5.33 -12.80
N LYS A 57 12.65 -4.94 -13.20
CA LYS A 57 12.36 -3.60 -13.75
C LYS A 57 12.00 -2.57 -12.67
N LEU A 58 11.75 -2.99 -11.43
CA LEU A 58 11.39 -2.07 -10.35
C LEU A 58 12.52 -1.09 -10.01
N PRO A 59 13.81 -1.48 -9.93
CA PRO A 59 14.90 -0.52 -9.82
C PRO A 59 14.93 0.50 -10.98
N GLU A 60 14.84 0.03 -12.22
CA GLU A 60 14.89 0.88 -13.42
C GLU A 60 13.78 1.94 -13.45
N LYS A 61 12.59 1.62 -12.92
CA LYS A 61 11.45 2.53 -12.89
C LYS A 61 11.40 3.41 -11.65
N ASN A 62 11.73 2.86 -10.48
CA ASN A 62 11.51 3.54 -9.21
C ASN A 62 12.72 4.31 -8.70
N VAL A 63 13.94 3.94 -9.10
CA VAL A 63 15.15 4.70 -8.73
C VAL A 63 15.23 6.05 -9.46
N PRO A 64 14.91 6.20 -10.76
CA PRO A 64 14.84 7.52 -11.39
C PRO A 64 13.71 8.39 -10.85
N LEU A 65 12.51 7.80 -10.67
CA LEU A 65 11.35 8.44 -10.04
C LEU A 65 11.71 9.01 -8.66
N PHE A 66 12.42 8.21 -7.86
CA PHE A 66 12.94 8.61 -6.55
C PHE A 66 14.02 9.68 -6.67
N LYS A 67 15.04 9.51 -7.53
CA LYS A 67 16.13 10.49 -7.70
C LYS A 67 15.65 11.89 -8.06
N ASN A 68 14.59 11.98 -8.86
CA ASN A 68 14.02 13.24 -9.31
C ASN A 68 13.04 13.87 -8.30
N PHE A 69 12.70 13.18 -7.19
CA PHE A 69 11.83 13.68 -6.11
C PHE A 69 12.51 13.71 -4.72
N MET A 70 13.03 12.55 -4.30
CA MET A 70 13.65 12.14 -3.02
C MET A 70 12.75 12.19 -1.77
N ASP A 71 12.42 11.01 -1.20
CA ASP A 71 12.03 10.87 0.23
C ASP A 71 11.99 9.39 0.74
N VAL A 72 10.83 8.73 0.77
CA VAL A 72 10.52 7.50 1.57
C VAL A 72 10.38 6.21 0.70
N VAL A 73 10.24 5.06 1.36
CA VAL A 73 10.43 3.66 0.92
C VAL A 73 9.25 2.79 1.39
N ASP A 74 8.88 1.71 0.68
CA ASP A 74 7.92 0.67 1.13
C ASP A 74 8.66 -0.66 1.39
N GLN A 75 8.02 -1.72 1.90
CA GLN A 75 8.49 -3.13 2.03
C GLN A 75 10.01 -3.44 2.12
N HIS A 76 10.75 -2.71 2.95
CA HIS A 76 12.23 -2.77 3.04
C HIS A 76 12.82 -4.17 3.33
N TYR A 77 12.13 -5.01 4.10
CA TYR A 77 12.67 -6.27 4.64
C TYR A 77 12.73 -7.46 3.66
N GLY A 78 12.72 -7.24 2.35
CA GLY A 78 12.94 -8.31 1.37
C GLY A 78 11.92 -9.45 1.41
N VAL A 79 10.72 -9.22 1.97
CA VAL A 79 9.65 -10.25 2.11
C VAL A 79 9.22 -10.82 0.76
N HIS A 80 9.41 -10.06 -0.32
CA HIS A 80 9.17 -10.49 -1.71
C HIS A 80 10.29 -11.37 -2.29
N LEU A 81 11.46 -11.46 -1.63
CA LEU A 81 12.62 -12.26 -2.05
C LEU A 81 12.66 -13.64 -1.38
N GLY A 82 12.06 -13.79 -0.19
CA GLY A 82 12.04 -15.06 0.53
C GLY A 82 11.58 -14.95 1.99
N PRO A 83 11.71 -16.03 2.77
CA PRO A 83 11.35 -16.02 4.19
C PRO A 83 12.16 -14.98 4.97
N THR A 84 11.45 -14.21 5.80
CA THR A 84 12.01 -13.17 6.69
C THR A 84 11.73 -13.54 8.14
N ALA A 85 12.64 -13.21 9.06
CA ALA A 85 12.39 -13.33 10.49
C ALA A 85 11.20 -12.43 10.91
N GLN A 86 10.41 -12.90 11.88
CA GLN A 86 9.25 -12.19 12.41
C GLN A 86 9.27 -12.23 13.95
N SER A 87 8.89 -11.17 14.66
CA SER A 87 8.53 -9.83 14.16
C SER A 87 9.73 -9.09 13.54
N VAL A 88 9.48 -8.25 12.54
CA VAL A 88 10.52 -7.37 11.97
C VAL A 88 10.77 -6.14 12.84
N SER A 89 12.02 -5.69 12.87
CA SER A 89 12.48 -4.47 13.56
C SER A 89 13.47 -3.72 12.68
N GLU A 90 13.62 -2.42 12.92
CA GLU A 90 14.32 -1.48 12.05
C GLU A 90 15.84 -1.70 11.99
N ASP A 91 16.38 -2.39 13.00
CA ASP A 91 17.77 -2.84 13.14
C ASP A 91 18.09 -4.17 12.43
N ILE A 92 17.09 -4.86 11.87
CA ILE A 92 17.33 -6.05 11.04
C ILE A 92 18.17 -5.64 9.83
N PRO A 93 19.32 -6.31 9.58
CA PRO A 93 20.18 -5.97 8.46
C PRO A 93 19.48 -6.24 7.13
N ARG A 94 19.87 -5.47 6.10
CA ARG A 94 19.50 -5.70 4.71
C ARG A 94 19.85 -7.14 4.28
N TYR A 95 19.08 -7.71 3.35
CA TYR A 95 19.40 -9.01 2.75
C TYR A 95 20.80 -8.96 2.11
N ALA A 96 21.69 -9.86 2.53
CA ALA A 96 23.10 -9.85 2.12
C ALA A 96 23.33 -10.20 0.64
N ASP A 97 22.36 -10.89 0.01
CA ASP A 97 22.37 -11.26 -1.40
C ASP A 97 20.96 -11.06 -1.99
N ASP A 98 20.56 -9.79 -2.13
CA ASP A 98 19.29 -9.40 -2.75
C ASP A 98 19.38 -9.34 -4.29
N ASN A 99 20.58 -9.52 -4.85
CA ASN A 99 20.92 -9.31 -6.27
C ASN A 99 20.48 -7.94 -6.83
N GLY A 100 20.36 -6.92 -5.98
CA GLY A 100 19.85 -5.60 -6.33
C GLY A 100 18.35 -5.56 -6.68
N LEU A 101 17.61 -6.65 -6.44
CA LEU A 101 16.17 -6.74 -6.70
C LEU A 101 15.36 -5.90 -5.69
N ASN A 102 15.92 -5.64 -4.50
CA ASN A 102 15.28 -4.80 -3.50
C ASN A 102 15.59 -3.32 -3.77
N PHE A 103 14.82 -2.70 -4.66
CA PHE A 103 15.00 -1.30 -5.07
C PHE A 103 14.96 -0.30 -3.90
N TYR A 104 14.34 -0.66 -2.77
CA TYR A 104 14.31 0.13 -1.54
C TYR A 104 15.69 0.40 -0.96
N TYR A 105 16.63 -0.54 -1.06
CA TYR A 105 18.01 -0.34 -0.61
C TYR A 105 18.72 0.72 -1.46
N GLN A 106 18.46 0.74 -2.77
CA GLN A 106 19.02 1.73 -3.69
C GLN A 106 18.40 3.12 -3.47
N GLN A 107 17.11 3.20 -3.13
CA GLN A 107 16.46 4.45 -2.72
C GLN A 107 17.10 5.00 -1.43
N GLU A 108 17.22 4.16 -0.39
CA GLU A 108 17.86 4.53 0.88
C GLU A 108 19.31 4.99 0.68
N ASP A 109 20.13 4.26 -0.09
CA ASP A 109 21.52 4.65 -0.38
C ASP A 109 21.63 5.97 -1.13
N HIS A 110 20.69 6.25 -2.05
CA HIS A 110 20.64 7.53 -2.76
C HIS A 110 20.20 8.69 -1.87
N LEU A 111 19.28 8.46 -0.94
CA LEU A 111 18.86 9.44 0.07
C LEU A 111 20.03 9.82 0.98
N LEU A 112 20.71 8.82 1.55
CA LEU A 112 21.87 9.00 2.42
C LEU A 112 23.03 9.71 1.71
N ALA A 113 23.32 9.34 0.47
CA ALA A 113 24.36 9.99 -0.34
C ALA A 113 24.01 11.46 -0.65
N ALA A 114 22.75 11.76 -0.99
CA ALA A 114 22.29 13.12 -1.24
C ALA A 114 22.36 13.99 0.02
N GLN A 115 22.05 13.42 1.20
CA GLN A 115 22.18 14.13 2.48
C GLN A 115 23.65 14.43 2.79
N GLN A 116 24.53 13.42 2.65
CA GLN A 116 25.98 13.53 2.88
C GLN A 116 26.59 14.67 2.05
N GLN A 117 26.19 14.84 0.79
CA GLN A 117 26.65 15.92 -0.09
C GLN A 117 26.24 17.32 0.40
N ARG A 118 25.23 17.46 1.27
CA ARG A 118 24.74 18.74 1.79
C ARG A 118 25.09 19.01 3.26
N ARG A 119 25.86 18.15 3.94
CA ARG A 119 26.22 18.28 5.38
C ARG A 119 27.01 19.55 5.76
N HIS A 120 27.52 20.30 4.78
CA HIS A 120 28.21 21.58 5.00
C HIS A 120 27.52 22.77 4.28
N HIS A 121 26.27 22.57 3.84
CA HIS A 121 25.47 23.62 3.20
C HIS A 121 24.51 24.25 4.21
N GLU A 122 24.19 25.53 4.02
CA GLU A 122 23.20 26.25 4.85
C GLU A 122 21.79 25.64 4.80
N ASN A 123 21.52 24.79 3.80
CA ASN A 123 20.26 24.06 3.59
C ASN A 123 20.46 22.56 3.91
N GLN A 124 21.02 22.25 5.09
CA GLN A 124 21.05 20.89 5.61
C GLN A 124 19.63 20.43 5.94
N TRP A 125 19.32 19.18 5.61
CA TRP A 125 18.03 18.53 5.84
C TRP A 125 18.23 17.18 6.52
N SER A 126 17.21 16.73 7.25
CA SER A 126 17.12 15.40 7.85
C SER A 126 16.09 14.56 7.12
N TYR A 127 16.19 13.23 7.21
CA TYR A 127 15.22 12.30 6.62
C TYR A 127 14.44 11.52 7.69
N ASN A 128 13.38 10.85 7.25
CA ASN A 128 12.73 9.76 7.97
C ASN A 128 12.40 8.63 6.97
N ILE A 129 12.53 7.37 7.37
CA ILE A 129 12.15 6.24 6.52
C ILE A 129 11.00 5.48 7.17
N ILE A 130 9.77 5.72 6.72
CA ILE A 130 8.59 5.04 7.24
C ILE A 130 8.34 3.75 6.45
N ARG A 131 8.36 2.59 7.13
CA ARG A 131 8.24 1.24 6.57
C ARG A 131 6.88 0.63 6.95
N PRO A 132 5.82 0.85 6.16
CA PRO A 132 4.50 0.28 6.46
C PRO A 132 4.42 -1.22 6.13
N PHE A 133 3.56 -1.94 6.85
CA PHE A 133 2.98 -3.20 6.38
C PHE A 133 1.82 -2.97 5.38
N GLY A 134 1.06 -4.02 5.05
CA GLY A 134 -0.04 -3.95 4.08
C GLY A 134 -1.01 -2.79 4.33
N ILE A 135 -1.03 -1.81 3.42
CA ILE A 135 -1.76 -0.55 3.64
C ILE A 135 -3.27 -0.72 3.40
N ILE A 136 -4.05 -0.39 4.43
CA ILE A 136 -5.50 -0.28 4.41
C ILE A 136 -5.87 1.19 4.30
N GLY A 137 -6.32 1.60 3.12
CA GLY A 137 -6.67 2.98 2.81
C GLY A 137 -7.49 3.10 1.52
N PHE A 138 -7.78 4.33 1.13
CA PHE A 138 -8.52 4.67 -0.08
C PHE A 138 -7.65 5.48 -1.03
N HIS A 139 -7.73 5.17 -2.32
CA HIS A 139 -7.15 5.97 -3.40
C HIS A 139 -8.20 6.09 -4.51
N PRO A 140 -8.49 7.29 -5.03
CA PRO A 140 -9.60 7.51 -5.98
C PRO A 140 -9.29 7.03 -7.41
N THR A 141 -8.02 6.77 -7.72
CA THR A 141 -7.53 6.31 -9.03
C THR A 141 -7.05 4.85 -8.96
N ALA A 142 -6.74 4.25 -10.12
CA ALA A 142 -6.19 2.91 -10.16
C ALA A 142 -4.83 2.85 -9.45
N ASN A 143 -4.68 1.92 -8.51
CA ASN A 143 -3.44 1.66 -7.76
C ASN A 143 -3.03 0.20 -7.98
N GLY A 144 -1.74 -0.06 -8.20
CA GLY A 144 -1.19 -1.42 -8.33
C GLY A 144 -1.16 -2.20 -7.01
N MET A 145 -1.13 -1.51 -5.86
CA MET A 145 -1.00 -2.12 -4.53
C MET A 145 -2.10 -1.62 -3.59
N SER A 146 -3.28 -2.24 -3.64
CA SER A 146 -4.35 -2.00 -2.64
C SER A 146 -5.02 -3.31 -2.23
N MET A 147 -4.68 -3.79 -1.02
CA MET A 147 -5.32 -4.95 -0.42
C MET A 147 -6.83 -4.71 -0.23
N ALA A 148 -7.21 -3.57 0.35
CA ALA A 148 -8.59 -3.24 0.66
C ALA A 148 -9.51 -3.23 -0.58
N ILE A 149 -9.09 -2.60 -1.68
CA ILE A 149 -9.87 -2.56 -2.94
C ILE A 149 -9.93 -3.96 -3.57
N THR A 150 -8.82 -4.69 -3.60
CA THR A 150 -8.77 -6.05 -4.17
C THR A 150 -9.71 -7.00 -3.44
N LEU A 151 -9.71 -7.01 -2.11
CA LEU A 151 -10.61 -7.83 -1.29
C LEU A 151 -12.08 -7.39 -1.46
N ALA A 152 -12.36 -6.08 -1.54
CA ALA A 152 -13.72 -5.58 -1.79
C ALA A 152 -14.26 -6.04 -3.15
N VAL A 153 -13.47 -5.93 -4.22
CA VAL A 153 -13.84 -6.41 -5.57
C VAL A 153 -14.03 -7.93 -5.58
N TYR A 154 -13.12 -8.69 -4.95
CA TYR A 154 -13.24 -10.14 -4.80
C TYR A 154 -14.54 -10.55 -4.12
N LEU A 155 -14.87 -9.91 -2.98
CA LEU A 155 -16.10 -10.16 -2.24
C LEU A 155 -17.32 -9.80 -3.10
N LEU A 156 -17.41 -8.59 -3.65
CA LEU A 156 -18.55 -8.15 -4.47
C LEU A 156 -18.85 -9.11 -5.64
N ILE A 157 -17.82 -9.55 -6.37
CA ILE A 157 -17.97 -10.53 -7.46
C ILE A 157 -18.42 -11.90 -6.94
N SER A 158 -17.85 -12.36 -5.84
CA SER A 158 -18.19 -13.65 -5.22
C SER A 158 -19.63 -13.68 -4.71
N LEU A 159 -20.10 -12.57 -4.15
CA LEU A 159 -21.47 -12.41 -3.65
C LEU A 159 -22.49 -12.30 -4.81
N GLU A 160 -22.20 -11.53 -5.86
CA GLU A 160 -23.03 -11.47 -7.08
C GLU A 160 -23.10 -12.82 -7.82
N SER A 161 -22.08 -13.68 -7.65
CA SER A 161 -22.03 -15.03 -8.23
C SER A 161 -22.67 -16.10 -7.35
N SER A 162 -23.07 -15.78 -6.11
CA SER A 162 -23.64 -16.74 -5.15
C SER A 162 -25.17 -16.81 -5.26
N PRO A 163 -25.78 -17.99 -5.07
CA PRO A 163 -27.25 -18.10 -5.02
C PRO A 163 -27.80 -17.32 -3.82
N PRO A 164 -29.00 -16.70 -3.93
CA PRO A 164 -29.56 -15.88 -2.87
C PRO A 164 -29.91 -16.72 -1.63
N PRO A 165 -29.76 -16.21 -0.39
CA PRO A 165 -29.96 -16.98 0.84
C PRO A 165 -31.31 -17.69 0.97
N SER A 166 -32.36 -17.14 0.38
CA SER A 166 -33.71 -17.71 0.38
C SER A 166 -33.89 -18.97 -0.47
N SER A 167 -32.94 -19.29 -1.35
CA SER A 167 -33.07 -20.38 -2.34
C SER A 167 -32.50 -21.73 -1.90
N SER A 168 -31.64 -21.75 -0.88
CA SER A 168 -30.94 -22.97 -0.41
C SER A 168 -31.47 -23.53 0.91
N GLY A 169 -32.41 -22.84 1.58
CA GLY A 169 -32.86 -23.17 2.95
C GLY A 169 -31.75 -23.03 4.01
N GLN A 170 -30.64 -22.37 3.65
CA GLN A 170 -29.40 -22.36 4.41
C GLN A 170 -29.28 -21.02 5.15
N THR A 171 -29.33 -21.07 6.49
CA THR A 171 -29.36 -19.86 7.34
C THR A 171 -27.99 -19.20 7.51
N THR A 172 -26.91 -19.85 7.10
CA THR A 172 -25.56 -19.28 7.05
C THR A 172 -25.28 -18.66 5.69
N PRO A 173 -24.77 -17.41 5.62
CA PRO A 173 -24.32 -16.84 4.36
C PRO A 173 -23.18 -17.67 3.75
N ASN A 174 -23.16 -17.80 2.41
CA ASN A 174 -22.01 -18.35 1.69
C ASN A 174 -20.82 -17.40 1.80
N VAL A 175 -19.98 -17.60 2.82
CA VAL A 175 -18.69 -16.92 2.95
C VAL A 175 -17.80 -17.39 1.80
N PRO A 176 -17.33 -16.50 0.90
CA PRO A 176 -16.42 -16.89 -0.17
C PRO A 176 -15.11 -17.47 0.40
N PRO A 177 -14.41 -18.37 -0.31
CA PRO A 177 -13.09 -18.83 0.12
C PRO A 177 -12.12 -17.67 0.34
N PHE A 178 -11.23 -17.80 1.32
CA PHE A 178 -10.19 -16.80 1.56
C PHE A 178 -9.21 -16.75 0.37
N PRO A 179 -8.99 -15.58 -0.26
CA PRO A 179 -8.15 -15.44 -1.46
C PRO A 179 -6.64 -15.43 -1.14
N GLY A 180 -6.20 -16.28 -0.21
CA GLY A 180 -4.82 -16.44 0.23
C GLY A 180 -4.50 -17.87 0.65
N SER A 181 -3.25 -18.12 1.03
CA SER A 181 -2.78 -19.46 1.42
C SER A 181 -3.27 -19.86 2.82
N GLN A 182 -3.21 -21.15 3.13
CA GLN A 182 -3.54 -21.66 4.47
C GLN A 182 -2.62 -21.07 5.54
N ALA A 183 -1.35 -20.82 5.21
CA ALA A 183 -0.40 -20.18 6.12
C ALA A 183 -0.85 -18.76 6.48
N VAL A 184 -1.20 -17.93 5.49
CA VAL A 184 -1.69 -16.55 5.73
C VAL A 184 -3.04 -16.54 6.44
N LEU A 185 -3.90 -17.54 6.19
CA LEU A 185 -5.19 -17.67 6.88
C LEU A 185 -5.04 -17.84 8.40
N ASP A 186 -3.98 -18.52 8.84
CA ASP A 186 -3.68 -18.84 10.24
C ASP A 186 -2.66 -17.89 10.89
N PHE A 187 -1.97 -17.06 10.11
CA PHE A 187 -0.93 -16.15 10.58
C PHE A 187 -1.52 -14.84 11.16
N PRO A 188 -0.98 -14.29 12.27
CA PRO A 188 -1.27 -12.93 12.70
C PRO A 188 -0.60 -11.92 11.76
N ASP A 189 -1.40 -11.25 10.94
CA ASP A 189 -0.96 -10.35 9.88
C ASP A 189 -1.06 -8.87 10.31
N ASP A 190 0.06 -8.15 10.32
CA ASP A 190 0.08 -6.72 10.66
C ASP A 190 -0.30 -5.86 9.45
N VAL A 191 -1.15 -4.86 9.67
CA VAL A 191 -1.66 -3.96 8.63
C VAL A 191 -1.44 -2.50 8.99
N SER A 192 -1.27 -1.64 7.97
CA SER A 192 -1.08 -0.20 8.13
C SER A 192 -2.33 0.59 7.76
N PHE A 193 -3.02 1.17 8.72
CA PHE A 193 -4.10 2.11 8.42
C PHE A 193 -3.54 3.43 7.87
N ALA A 194 -4.01 3.85 6.69
CA ALA A 194 -3.41 4.98 5.98
C ALA A 194 -3.45 6.33 6.72
N PRO A 195 -4.50 6.68 7.50
CA PRO A 195 -4.48 7.87 8.36
C PRO A 195 -3.43 7.82 9.47
N SER A 196 -3.29 6.71 10.21
CA SER A 196 -2.26 6.62 11.26
C SER A 196 -0.85 6.58 10.69
N LEU A 197 -0.68 6.03 9.49
CA LEU A 197 0.57 6.11 8.73
C LEU A 197 0.92 7.58 8.41
N ALA A 198 -0.07 8.37 7.98
CA ALA A 198 0.13 9.81 7.76
C ALA A 198 0.43 10.54 9.08
N ASP A 199 -0.25 10.21 10.19
CA ASP A 199 0.03 10.78 11.51
C ASP A 199 1.48 10.49 11.97
N LEU A 200 1.96 9.24 11.82
CA LEU A 200 3.36 8.89 12.11
C LEU A 200 4.33 9.65 11.19
N THR A 201 4.00 9.77 9.90
CA THR A 201 4.86 10.46 8.93
C THR A 201 5.02 11.94 9.27
N VAL A 202 3.92 12.61 9.65
CA VAL A 202 3.93 14.01 10.13
C VAL A 202 4.63 14.13 11.49
N TRP A 203 4.44 13.17 12.39
CA TRP A 203 5.15 13.16 13.67
C TRP A 203 6.67 13.08 13.46
N ALA A 204 7.14 12.10 12.67
CA ALA A 204 8.56 11.86 12.44
C ALA A 204 9.24 13.06 11.77
N SER A 205 8.59 13.68 10.77
CA SER A 205 9.13 14.84 10.05
C SER A 205 9.20 16.12 10.90
N THR A 206 8.38 16.24 11.95
CA THR A 206 8.29 17.44 12.80
C THR A 206 8.96 17.32 14.17
N HIS A 207 9.57 16.17 14.50
CA HIS A 207 10.21 15.94 15.80
C HIS A 207 11.72 15.79 15.68
N ASP A 208 12.47 16.70 16.32
CA ASP A 208 13.95 16.70 16.30
C ASP A 208 14.61 15.40 16.77
N ARG A 209 13.91 14.61 17.59
CA ARG A 209 14.38 13.31 18.11
C ARG A 209 14.16 12.13 17.16
N ALA A 210 13.45 12.35 16.04
CA ALA A 210 13.18 11.34 15.02
C ALA A 210 14.00 11.56 13.74
N ARG A 211 14.82 12.63 13.68
CA ARG A 211 15.65 12.97 12.52
C ARG A 211 16.64 11.85 12.21
N ASP A 212 16.73 11.52 10.92
CA ASP A 212 17.66 10.54 10.34
C ASP A 212 17.41 9.08 10.78
N GLU A 213 16.20 8.79 11.25
CA GLU A 213 15.74 7.47 11.72
C GLU A 213 14.78 6.77 10.73
N ALA A 214 14.74 5.44 10.84
CA ALA A 214 13.71 4.60 10.21
C ALA A 214 12.67 4.15 11.25
N PHE A 215 11.41 4.03 10.83
CA PHE A 215 10.29 3.60 11.67
C PHE A 215 9.40 2.61 10.93
N ASN A 216 9.11 1.49 11.55
CA ASN A 216 8.02 0.61 11.14
C ASN A 216 6.67 1.25 11.46
N HIS A 217 5.66 0.97 10.63
CA HIS A 217 4.28 1.33 10.94
C HIS A 217 3.38 0.09 10.86
N ALA A 218 2.67 -0.17 11.95
CA ALA A 218 1.54 -1.09 12.05
C ALA A 218 0.41 -0.40 12.84
N SER A 219 -0.84 -0.82 12.63
CA SER A 219 -2.00 -0.25 13.34
C SER A 219 -2.05 -0.63 14.83
N GLY A 220 -1.25 -1.64 15.23
CA GLY A 220 -1.14 -2.13 16.61
C GLY A 220 -2.07 -3.29 16.96
N ASP A 221 -3.01 -3.65 16.08
CA ASP A 221 -3.95 -4.76 16.22
C ASP A 221 -3.80 -5.80 15.08
N PRO A 222 -3.03 -6.89 15.30
CA PRO A 222 -2.77 -7.88 14.24
C PRO A 222 -4.04 -8.64 13.84
N VAL A 223 -4.21 -8.86 12.54
CA VAL A 223 -5.37 -9.51 11.93
C VAL A 223 -5.08 -10.99 11.73
N VAL A 224 -5.82 -11.85 12.42
CA VAL A 224 -5.84 -13.29 12.09
C VAL A 224 -6.99 -13.56 11.12
N TRP A 225 -6.64 -13.80 9.85
CA TRP A 225 -7.60 -13.89 8.75
C TRP A 225 -8.68 -14.97 8.95
N ARG A 226 -8.39 -16.09 9.60
CA ARG A 226 -9.39 -17.13 9.94
C ARG A 226 -10.60 -16.57 10.69
N TYR A 227 -10.38 -15.62 11.60
CA TYR A 227 -11.45 -15.03 12.42
C TYR A 227 -11.99 -13.74 11.80
N PHE A 228 -11.16 -13.00 11.05
CA PHE A 228 -11.56 -11.74 10.42
C PHE A 228 -12.36 -11.94 9.13
N TRP A 229 -11.98 -12.90 8.29
CA TRP A 229 -12.58 -13.11 6.97
C TRP A 229 -14.10 -13.35 6.97
N PRO A 230 -14.67 -14.20 7.85
CA PRO A 230 -16.13 -14.36 7.92
C PRO A 230 -16.85 -13.08 8.33
N ARG A 231 -16.25 -12.30 9.26
CA ARG A 231 -16.81 -11.03 9.75
C ARG A 231 -16.77 -9.95 8.68
N LEU A 232 -15.69 -9.89 7.90
CA LEU A 232 -15.56 -9.03 6.73
C LEU A 232 -16.62 -9.39 5.69
N ALA A 233 -16.71 -10.65 5.27
CA ALA A 233 -17.72 -11.11 4.30
C ALA A 233 -19.15 -10.83 4.78
N ALA A 234 -19.46 -11.10 6.05
CA ALA A 234 -20.77 -10.81 6.66
C ALA A 234 -21.16 -9.34 6.58
N ARG A 235 -20.20 -8.40 6.73
CA ARG A 235 -20.45 -6.95 6.60
C ARG A 235 -20.95 -6.58 5.19
N TRP A 236 -20.45 -7.22 4.14
CA TRP A 236 -20.91 -7.02 2.76
C TRP A 236 -22.22 -7.76 2.42
N LEU A 237 -22.56 -8.79 3.20
CA LEU A 237 -23.73 -9.65 3.00
C LEU A 237 -24.99 -9.19 3.75
N ILE A 238 -24.84 -8.69 4.98
CA ILE A 238 -25.93 -8.43 5.95
C ILE A 238 -26.03 -6.93 6.32
N GLY A 239 -24.94 -6.16 6.12
CA GLY A 239 -24.85 -4.77 6.58
C GLY A 239 -24.41 -4.66 8.05
N ASP A 240 -24.60 -3.48 8.65
CA ASP A 240 -24.02 -3.11 9.95
C ASP A 240 -24.62 -3.83 11.18
N GLY A 241 -25.65 -4.67 11.02
CA GLY A 241 -26.47 -5.17 12.12
C GLY A 241 -25.83 -6.20 13.06
N GLU A 242 -25.24 -7.28 12.54
CA GLU A 242 -25.08 -8.53 13.32
C GLU A 242 -23.74 -9.27 13.14
N THR A 243 -22.61 -8.55 13.05
CA THR A 243 -21.28 -9.18 12.82
C THR A 243 -20.48 -9.52 14.09
N ARG A 244 -21.07 -9.39 15.29
CA ARG A 244 -20.38 -9.69 16.58
C ARG A 244 -20.25 -11.18 16.90
N ASN A 245 -21.23 -11.99 16.50
CA ASN A 245 -21.31 -13.42 16.85
C ASN A 245 -21.43 -14.32 15.61
N SER A 246 -20.61 -14.08 14.57
CA SER A 246 -20.51 -15.04 13.46
C SER A 246 -20.03 -16.40 14.01
N PRO A 247 -20.72 -17.52 13.77
CA PRO A 247 -20.25 -18.83 14.19
C PRO A 247 -18.88 -19.13 13.59
N GLN A 248 -18.10 -20.00 14.25
CA GLN A 248 -16.82 -20.51 13.75
C GLN A 248 -17.07 -21.46 12.57
N THR A 249 -17.47 -20.91 11.43
CA THR A 249 -17.55 -21.64 10.16
C THR A 249 -16.14 -21.93 9.65
N GLU A 250 -15.94 -23.14 9.13
CA GLU A 250 -14.68 -23.52 8.48
C GLU A 250 -14.41 -22.59 7.29
N VAL A 251 -13.31 -21.83 7.37
CA VAL A 251 -12.88 -20.96 6.27
C VAL A 251 -12.00 -21.76 5.33
N LEU A 252 -12.54 -22.04 4.14
CA LEU A 252 -11.78 -22.64 3.04
C LEU A 252 -10.88 -21.60 2.37
N THR A 253 -9.74 -22.03 1.85
CA THR A 253 -8.86 -21.21 1.00
C THR A 253 -9.21 -21.35 -0.48
N LEU A 254 -8.95 -20.32 -1.27
CA LEU A 254 -9.14 -20.33 -2.71
C LEU A 254 -8.13 -21.31 -3.35
N ARG A 255 -8.63 -22.29 -4.11
CA ARG A 255 -7.82 -23.37 -4.70
C ARG A 255 -6.91 -22.95 -5.87
N THR A 256 -7.11 -21.75 -6.41
CA THR A 256 -6.39 -21.17 -7.53
C THR A 256 -5.80 -19.83 -7.12
N SER A 257 -4.88 -19.27 -7.90
CA SER A 257 -4.50 -17.86 -7.73
C SER A 257 -5.71 -16.93 -7.94
N VAL A 258 -5.69 -15.74 -7.31
CA VAL A 258 -6.72 -14.72 -7.54
C VAL A 258 -6.74 -14.28 -9.01
N SER A 259 -5.57 -14.15 -9.62
CA SER A 259 -5.39 -13.78 -11.03
C SER A 259 -6.01 -14.81 -11.98
N GLU A 260 -5.94 -16.11 -11.66
CA GLU A 260 -6.61 -17.17 -12.41
C GLU A 260 -8.12 -17.16 -12.19
N TRP A 261 -8.57 -17.05 -10.94
CA TRP A 261 -9.99 -16.97 -10.57
C TRP A 261 -10.71 -15.78 -11.23
N ALA A 262 -10.00 -14.67 -11.45
CA ALA A 262 -10.55 -13.44 -12.02
C ALA A 262 -10.74 -13.45 -13.54
N ARG A 263 -10.12 -14.40 -14.28
CA ARG A 263 -10.02 -14.37 -15.76
C ARG A 263 -11.35 -14.22 -16.51
N ASP A 264 -12.41 -14.85 -16.02
CA ASP A 264 -13.75 -14.87 -16.59
C ASP A 264 -14.74 -13.95 -15.86
N LYS A 265 -14.30 -13.20 -14.84
CA LYS A 265 -15.19 -12.46 -13.92
C LYS A 265 -15.58 -11.07 -14.40
N ARG A 266 -15.00 -10.58 -15.50
CA ARG A 266 -15.32 -9.26 -16.07
C ARG A 266 -16.84 -9.02 -16.31
N PRO A 267 -17.60 -9.96 -16.91
CA PRO A 267 -19.05 -9.78 -17.10
C PRO A 267 -19.86 -9.82 -15.79
N VAL A 268 -19.30 -10.37 -14.69
CA VAL A 268 -19.90 -10.30 -13.35
C VAL A 268 -19.69 -8.90 -12.78
N TRP A 269 -18.45 -8.40 -12.82
CA TRP A 269 -18.11 -7.05 -12.38
C TRP A 269 -18.94 -5.98 -13.09
N ASP A 270 -19.10 -6.08 -14.42
CA ASP A 270 -19.91 -5.13 -15.19
C ASP A 270 -21.41 -5.15 -14.79
N ARG A 271 -21.92 -6.22 -14.14
CA ARG A 271 -23.27 -6.25 -13.53
C ARG A 271 -23.31 -5.61 -12.15
N VAL A 272 -22.31 -5.87 -11.31
CA VAL A 272 -22.17 -5.24 -9.97
C VAL A 272 -22.17 -3.71 -10.13
N VAL A 273 -21.35 -3.19 -11.05
CA VAL A 273 -21.24 -1.75 -11.31
C VAL A 273 -22.56 -1.14 -11.81
N ARG A 274 -23.39 -1.87 -12.56
CA ARG A 274 -24.70 -1.39 -13.04
C ARG A 274 -25.79 -1.38 -11.95
N ARG A 275 -25.56 -2.00 -10.79
CA ARG A 275 -26.50 -2.08 -9.66
C ARG A 275 -26.23 -1.04 -8.56
N LYS A 276 -25.20 -0.21 -8.73
CA LYS A 276 -24.72 0.78 -7.75
C LYS A 276 -24.69 2.17 -8.36
#